data_AF-A0A9E1IMX6-F1
#
_entry.id   AF-A0A9E1IMX6-F1
#
_cell.length_a   1.000
_cell.length_b   1.000
_cell.length_c   1.000
_cell.angle_alpha   90.00
_cell.angle_beta   90.00
_cell.angle_gamma   90.00
#
_symmetry.space_group_name_H-M   'P 1'
#
loop_
_entity.id
_entity.type
_entity.pdbx_description
1 polymer ?
#
loop_
_entity_poly.entity_id
_entity_poly.type
_entity_poly.pdbx_seq_one_letter_code
_entity_poly.pdbx_strand_id
1 'polypeptide(L)'
;FANDIGDPSTIDISNYFGTDLDDGETVTCRVTSHDGREEGPPADVNGQLNNRPTVSPTLDKDLVAYMGILLCLPNGADGDGDSDQLSYSYEWKDGSGAVFANDSGDSSMIGIYNFLGSEREGQTLTCSVTANDGLEDGPAADYSSQVNNRPVVLATTITPLDDESNATCSTITSDADGHEVTVSYRWTVNGAGNHTGSTLDKSLFKANDTLICYGTANDGYDDGLEVASSPTTVLMGTRTFTNCDKTGQHGPSQDDCNSAYSSTLLNGEVTVSAGYQYWQVPATGTYTIEVSGAQGGGEKPTGEPGGGKGAQTTGQFYLAEGTNLKILVGQMGNKAFLVDFWLGGGGGGTFVANQDNTPYIIAGGGGGGFYTQGEPGIATETNGDTGQAGQGGDAEPWEGGSGAGYYGNGLIGESGYGIIAYSFVYGGVGGDGESTCDGGFGGGGGGWLSQANGGGAGGYSGGNLGAMHGGYGAGSYNLSTNQSNIEGAHEGHGQVTITQL
;
A
#
# COMPACT_ATOMS: atom_id res chain seq x y z
N PHE A 1 -53.36 -23.24 60.81
CA PHE A 1 -53.40 -21.79 60.47
C PHE A 1 -54.77 -21.34 59.94
N ALA A 2 -55.67 -22.26 59.56
CA ALA A 2 -57.09 -22.00 59.36
C ALA A 2 -57.92 -23.18 59.88
N ASN A 3 -59.15 -22.92 60.33
CA ASN A 3 -60.14 -23.95 60.67
C ASN A 3 -61.35 -23.75 59.76
N ASP A 4 -61.88 -24.83 59.20
CA ASP A 4 -63.05 -24.82 58.33
C ASP A 4 -64.02 -25.93 58.74
N ILE A 5 -65.31 -25.76 58.43
CA ILE A 5 -66.38 -26.69 58.77
C ILE A 5 -67.20 -26.95 57.49
N GLY A 6 -66.99 -28.10 56.85
CA GLY A 6 -67.70 -28.49 55.64
C GLY A 6 -67.03 -29.65 54.89
N ASP A 7 -67.77 -30.24 53.94
CA ASP A 7 -67.27 -31.27 53.01
C ASP A 7 -67.63 -30.86 51.56
N PRO A 8 -66.65 -30.58 50.68
CA PRO A 8 -65.20 -30.55 50.92
C PRO A 8 -64.73 -29.24 51.58
N SER A 9 -63.58 -29.29 52.27
CA SER A 9 -62.83 -28.10 52.70
C SER A 9 -61.64 -27.86 51.78
N THR A 10 -61.43 -26.59 51.38
CA THR A 10 -60.33 -26.18 50.51
C THR A 10 -59.68 -24.93 51.06
N ILE A 11 -58.36 -24.93 51.20
CA ILE A 11 -57.57 -23.77 51.58
C ILE A 11 -56.63 -23.38 50.44
N ASP A 12 -56.57 -22.08 50.12
CA ASP A 12 -55.60 -21.54 49.18
C ASP A 12 -54.33 -21.12 49.94
N ILE A 13 -53.33 -21.99 49.85
CA ILE A 13 -52.06 -21.88 50.57
C ILE A 13 -51.19 -20.70 50.09
N SER A 14 -51.46 -20.16 48.88
CA SER A 14 -50.72 -19.00 48.35
C SER A 14 -50.85 -17.75 49.22
N ASN A 15 -51.95 -17.63 49.98
CA ASN A 15 -52.19 -16.51 50.90
C ASN A 15 -51.36 -16.58 52.19
N TYR A 16 -50.65 -17.68 52.44
CA TYR A 16 -49.88 -17.92 53.65
C TYR A 16 -48.37 -18.06 53.37
N PHE A 17 -47.99 -18.18 52.08
CA PHE A 17 -46.63 -18.37 51.61
C PHE A 17 -45.80 -17.10 51.78
N GLY A 18 -44.62 -17.19 52.42
CA GLY A 18 -43.71 -16.08 52.69
C GLY A 18 -44.10 -15.18 53.88
N THR A 19 -45.14 -15.54 54.63
CA THR A 19 -45.50 -14.89 55.90
C THR A 19 -45.61 -15.86 57.07
N ASP A 20 -46.41 -16.92 56.92
CA ASP A 20 -46.69 -17.92 57.97
C ASP A 20 -46.25 -19.33 57.57
N LEU A 21 -46.05 -19.57 56.27
CA LEU A 21 -45.50 -20.78 55.70
C LEU A 21 -44.29 -20.40 54.85
N ASP A 22 -43.18 -21.09 55.08
CA ASP A 22 -42.00 -21.04 54.21
C ASP A 22 -41.95 -22.30 53.33
N ASP A 23 -41.12 -22.26 52.30
CA ASP A 23 -40.98 -23.40 51.41
C ASP A 23 -40.34 -24.62 52.10
N GLY A 24 -40.65 -25.82 51.61
CA GLY A 24 -40.23 -27.09 52.23
C GLY A 24 -40.99 -27.46 53.53
N GLU A 25 -41.81 -26.56 54.07
CA GLU A 25 -42.61 -26.83 55.26
C GLU A 25 -43.73 -27.84 54.98
N THR A 26 -44.04 -28.66 55.99
CA THR A 26 -45.11 -29.65 55.91
C THR A 26 -46.44 -29.07 56.35
N VAL A 27 -47.38 -28.93 55.43
CA VAL A 27 -48.77 -28.59 55.74
C VAL A 27 -49.50 -29.85 56.17
N THR A 28 -50.01 -29.85 57.40
CA THR A 28 -50.83 -30.94 57.96
C THR A 28 -52.29 -30.54 57.94
N CYS A 29 -53.13 -31.33 57.26
CA CYS A 29 -54.58 -31.26 57.36
C CYS A 29 -55.05 -32.29 58.40
N ARG A 30 -55.60 -31.79 59.51
CA ARG A 30 -56.20 -32.61 60.58
C ARG A 30 -57.72 -32.54 60.49
N VAL A 31 -58.36 -33.69 60.39
CA VAL A 31 -59.83 -33.81 60.34
C VAL A 31 -60.34 -34.55 61.57
N THR A 32 -61.32 -33.97 62.24
CA THR A 32 -62.08 -34.59 63.34
C THR A 32 -63.55 -34.69 62.95
N SER A 33 -64.12 -35.90 62.99
CA SER A 33 -65.56 -36.10 62.80
C SER A 33 -66.31 -35.81 64.10
N HIS A 34 -67.49 -35.19 64.06
CA HIS A 34 -68.33 -34.95 65.23
C HIS A 34 -69.75 -35.47 65.00
N ASP A 35 -70.27 -36.29 65.92
CA ASP A 35 -71.58 -36.95 65.76
C ASP A 35 -72.77 -36.13 66.31
N GLY A 36 -72.50 -34.92 66.81
CA GLY A 36 -73.46 -34.04 67.47
C GLY A 36 -73.43 -34.12 69.01
N ARG A 37 -72.61 -35.01 69.59
CA ARG A 37 -72.39 -35.12 71.04
C ARG A 37 -70.91 -35.20 71.41
N GLU A 38 -70.09 -35.86 70.61
CA GLU A 38 -68.66 -36.05 70.88
C GLU A 38 -67.82 -36.01 69.58
N GLU A 39 -66.55 -35.59 69.72
CA GLU A 39 -65.56 -35.64 68.65
C GLU A 39 -64.93 -37.04 68.57
N GLY A 40 -64.83 -37.57 67.35
CA GLY A 40 -64.05 -38.77 67.05
C GLY A 40 -62.55 -38.50 67.06
N PRO A 41 -61.71 -39.55 66.96
CA PRO A 41 -60.26 -39.38 66.88
C PRO A 41 -59.86 -38.58 65.64
N PRO A 42 -58.86 -37.68 65.73
CA PRO A 42 -58.35 -36.96 64.57
C PRO A 42 -57.65 -37.89 63.59
N ALA A 43 -57.76 -37.59 62.30
CA ALA A 43 -56.93 -38.15 61.24
C ALA A 43 -56.13 -37.02 60.57
N ASP A 44 -54.84 -37.25 60.36
CA ASP A 44 -53.93 -36.28 59.76
C ASP A 44 -53.47 -36.75 58.38
N VAL A 45 -53.40 -35.83 57.42
CA VAL A 45 -52.68 -36.01 56.16
C VAL A 45 -51.72 -34.85 55.97
N ASN A 46 -50.51 -35.16 55.50
CA ASN A 46 -49.43 -34.20 55.37
C ASN A 46 -49.06 -34.03 53.90
N GLY A 47 -48.77 -32.81 53.47
CA GLY A 47 -48.16 -32.49 52.19
C GLY A 47 -47.04 -31.47 52.37
N GLN A 48 -45.94 -31.61 51.64
CA GLN A 48 -44.89 -30.59 51.62
C GLN A 48 -45.27 -29.47 50.66
N LEU A 49 -44.97 -28.25 51.08
CA LEU A 49 -45.01 -27.08 50.26
C LEU A 49 -43.72 -27.07 49.40
N ASN A 50 -43.85 -26.78 48.10
CA ASN A 50 -42.72 -26.75 47.18
C ASN A 50 -42.90 -25.64 46.13
N ASN A 51 -41.95 -24.71 46.00
CA ASN A 51 -41.92 -23.73 44.94
C ASN A 51 -41.07 -24.24 43.77
N ARG A 52 -41.74 -24.76 42.74
CA ARG A 52 -41.10 -25.36 41.58
C ARG A 52 -39.94 -24.52 41.01
N PRO A 53 -38.80 -25.14 40.65
CA PRO A 53 -37.64 -24.43 40.18
C PRO A 53 -37.89 -23.79 38.81
N THR A 54 -37.16 -22.71 38.52
CA THR A 54 -37.19 -22.03 37.22
C THR A 54 -35.87 -22.24 36.50
N VAL A 55 -35.90 -22.16 35.16
CA VAL A 55 -34.71 -22.42 34.34
C VAL A 55 -34.69 -21.48 33.13
N SER A 56 -33.51 -21.03 32.73
CA SER A 56 -33.30 -20.10 31.62
C SER A 56 -32.13 -20.56 30.77
N PRO A 57 -32.36 -21.54 29.87
CA PRO A 57 -31.27 -22.18 29.17
C PRO A 57 -30.58 -21.24 28.18
N THR A 58 -29.31 -21.53 27.94
CA THR A 58 -28.49 -20.90 26.90
C THR A 58 -27.90 -21.98 26.00
N LEU A 59 -27.84 -21.68 24.71
CA LEU A 59 -27.24 -22.54 23.69
C LEU A 59 -25.94 -21.89 23.20
N ASP A 60 -24.98 -22.72 22.79
CA ASP A 60 -23.76 -22.24 22.14
C ASP A 60 -24.08 -21.30 20.95
N LYS A 61 -23.28 -20.25 20.80
CA LYS A 61 -23.53 -19.16 19.86
C LYS A 61 -23.18 -19.52 18.41
N ASP A 62 -22.29 -20.49 18.21
CA ASP A 62 -21.72 -20.84 16.90
C ASP A 62 -22.21 -22.22 16.40
N LEU A 63 -23.45 -22.30 15.89
CA LEU A 63 -23.99 -23.55 15.33
C LEU A 63 -23.47 -23.84 13.92
N VAL A 64 -22.31 -24.52 13.82
CA VAL A 64 -21.69 -24.86 12.53
C VAL A 64 -22.09 -26.26 12.04
N ALA A 65 -22.56 -26.35 10.80
CA ALA A 65 -23.04 -27.62 10.20
C ALA A 65 -21.99 -28.74 10.10
N TYR A 66 -20.70 -28.39 9.95
CA TYR A 66 -19.62 -29.34 9.60
C TYR A 66 -19.10 -30.19 10.78
N MET A 67 -19.07 -29.64 12.00
CA MET A 67 -18.57 -30.35 13.20
C MET A 67 -19.55 -30.33 14.40
N GLY A 68 -20.67 -29.60 14.30
CA GLY A 68 -21.47 -29.10 15.42
C GLY A 68 -21.64 -30.04 16.61
N ILE A 69 -20.98 -29.69 17.71
CA ILE A 69 -21.33 -30.12 19.05
C ILE A 69 -22.07 -28.93 19.66
N LEU A 70 -23.28 -29.14 20.13
CA LEU A 70 -24.06 -28.11 20.81
C LEU A 70 -23.98 -28.33 22.30
N LEU A 71 -23.65 -27.29 23.05
CA LEU A 71 -23.73 -27.26 24.50
C LEU A 71 -24.97 -26.47 24.91
N CYS A 72 -25.79 -27.06 25.77
CA CYS A 72 -26.90 -26.39 26.42
C CYS A 72 -26.65 -26.27 27.93
N LEU A 73 -26.72 -25.05 28.45
CA LEU A 73 -26.53 -24.73 29.86
C LEU A 73 -27.86 -24.25 30.46
N PRO A 74 -28.35 -24.86 31.54
CA PRO A 74 -29.73 -24.68 32.03
C PRO A 74 -29.95 -23.35 32.76
N ASN A 75 -28.96 -22.87 33.55
CA ASN A 75 -29.08 -21.71 34.44
C ASN A 75 -30.41 -21.72 35.25
N GLY A 76 -30.53 -22.69 36.15
CA GLY A 76 -31.68 -22.82 37.04
C GLY A 76 -31.57 -21.96 38.29
N ALA A 77 -32.72 -21.55 38.81
CA ALA A 77 -32.84 -20.89 40.11
C ALA A 77 -33.99 -21.53 40.89
N ASP A 78 -33.70 -21.85 42.15
CA ASP A 78 -34.71 -22.25 43.11
C ASP A 78 -35.07 -21.08 44.03
N GLY A 79 -36.36 -20.96 44.32
CA GLY A 79 -36.93 -19.88 45.13
C GLY A 79 -37.17 -20.26 46.58
N ASP A 80 -36.92 -21.52 46.94
CA ASP A 80 -37.13 -22.14 48.26
C ASP A 80 -36.14 -21.66 49.34
N GLY A 81 -34.94 -21.21 48.95
CA GLY A 81 -33.92 -20.67 49.86
C GLY A 81 -33.23 -21.73 50.72
N ASP A 82 -33.51 -23.02 50.48
CA ASP A 82 -32.67 -24.10 50.96
C ASP A 82 -31.52 -24.36 49.96
N SER A 83 -30.66 -25.33 50.26
CA SER A 83 -29.48 -25.60 49.44
C SER A 83 -29.71 -26.77 48.49
N ASP A 84 -30.96 -26.97 48.04
CA ASP A 84 -31.31 -28.12 47.23
C ASP A 84 -30.56 -28.11 45.91
N GLN A 85 -30.02 -29.29 45.58
CA GLN A 85 -29.19 -29.45 44.39
C GLN A 85 -30.12 -29.72 43.21
N LEU A 86 -30.32 -28.70 42.39
CA LEU A 86 -31.08 -28.82 41.14
C LEU A 86 -30.47 -29.90 40.23
N SER A 87 -31.34 -30.74 39.70
CA SER A 87 -31.06 -31.66 38.61
C SER A 87 -31.78 -31.21 37.34
N TYR A 88 -31.21 -31.53 36.17
CA TYR A 88 -31.76 -31.07 34.89
C TYR A 88 -31.97 -32.21 33.91
N SER A 89 -33.06 -32.12 33.15
CA SER A 89 -33.35 -32.93 31.98
C SER A 89 -33.46 -32.05 30.74
N TYR A 90 -33.03 -32.59 29.60
CA TYR A 90 -32.92 -31.88 28.34
C TYR A 90 -33.64 -32.66 27.23
N GLU A 91 -34.44 -31.96 26.43
CA GLU A 91 -34.96 -32.45 25.16
C GLU A 91 -34.41 -31.59 24.01
N TRP A 92 -33.75 -32.23 23.06
CA TRP A 92 -33.29 -31.59 21.82
C TRP A 92 -34.33 -31.78 20.72
N LYS A 93 -34.84 -30.66 20.21
CA LYS A 93 -35.94 -30.60 19.24
C LYS A 93 -35.47 -30.02 17.91
N ASP A 94 -35.99 -30.56 16.81
CA ASP A 94 -35.81 -30.01 15.47
C ASP A 94 -36.77 -28.83 15.21
N GLY A 95 -36.69 -28.22 14.02
CA GLY A 95 -37.53 -27.08 13.64
C GLY A 95 -39.03 -27.37 13.54
N SER A 96 -39.44 -28.65 13.54
CA SER A 96 -40.84 -29.06 13.62
C SER A 96 -41.34 -29.23 15.06
N GLY A 97 -40.43 -29.15 16.03
CA GLY A 97 -40.68 -29.42 17.44
C GLY A 97 -40.53 -30.90 17.82
N ALA A 98 -40.06 -31.76 16.91
CA ALA A 98 -39.88 -33.18 17.19
C ALA A 98 -38.60 -33.40 18.01
N VAL A 99 -38.74 -34.12 19.13
CA VAL A 99 -37.60 -34.50 19.98
C VAL A 99 -36.78 -35.59 19.29
N PHE A 100 -35.50 -35.34 19.04
CA PHE A 100 -34.59 -36.30 18.42
C PHE A 100 -33.50 -36.82 19.38
N ALA A 101 -33.25 -36.13 20.49
CA ALA A 101 -32.36 -36.59 21.54
C ALA A 101 -32.84 -36.11 22.92
N ASN A 102 -32.52 -36.90 23.94
CA ASN A 102 -32.77 -36.58 25.34
C ASN A 102 -31.47 -36.73 26.12
N ASP A 103 -31.28 -35.93 27.16
CA ASP A 103 -30.10 -35.97 28.01
C ASP A 103 -30.43 -35.52 29.44
N SER A 104 -29.50 -35.70 30.36
CA SER A 104 -29.64 -35.29 31.76
C SER A 104 -28.28 -35.03 32.39
N GLY A 105 -28.18 -34.08 33.31
CA GLY A 105 -26.94 -33.75 34.01
C GLY A 105 -26.81 -32.24 34.24
N ASP A 106 -25.62 -31.78 34.65
CA ASP A 106 -25.37 -30.36 34.90
C ASP A 106 -25.27 -29.53 33.59
N SER A 107 -25.01 -30.20 32.47
CA SER A 107 -25.09 -29.66 31.11
C SER A 107 -25.37 -30.77 30.11
N SER A 108 -25.86 -30.41 28.91
CA SER A 108 -26.07 -31.36 27.81
C SER A 108 -25.22 -31.00 26.60
N MET A 109 -24.55 -32.01 26.03
CA MET A 109 -23.78 -31.89 24.80
C MET A 109 -24.25 -32.86 23.74
N ILE A 110 -24.64 -32.36 22.57
CA ILE A 110 -25.09 -33.22 21.46
C ILE A 110 -24.30 -32.96 20.18
N GLY A 111 -23.81 -34.03 19.54
CA GLY A 111 -23.24 -33.94 18.20
C GLY A 111 -24.33 -34.01 17.15
N ILE A 112 -24.67 -32.88 16.51
CA ILE A 112 -25.77 -32.82 15.53
C ILE A 112 -25.50 -33.66 14.27
N TYR A 113 -24.25 -34.10 14.08
CA TYR A 113 -23.86 -34.96 12.97
C TYR A 113 -24.62 -36.28 12.91
N ASN A 114 -24.90 -36.87 14.06
CA ASN A 114 -25.50 -38.20 14.13
C ASN A 114 -27.02 -38.20 14.00
N PHE A 115 -27.67 -37.02 14.05
CA PHE A 115 -29.13 -36.92 14.21
C PHE A 115 -29.86 -36.28 13.03
N LEU A 116 -29.26 -35.30 12.33
CA LEU A 116 -29.97 -34.48 11.33
C LEU A 116 -29.62 -34.80 9.86
N GLY A 117 -28.88 -35.87 9.58
CA GLY A 117 -28.55 -36.25 8.19
C GLY A 117 -27.61 -35.23 7.51
N SER A 118 -27.66 -35.10 6.17
CA SER A 118 -26.73 -34.26 5.38
C SER A 118 -27.21 -32.83 5.09
N GLU A 119 -28.48 -32.52 5.28
CA GLU A 119 -29.07 -31.18 5.05
C GLU A 119 -29.44 -30.56 6.39
N ARG A 120 -28.55 -29.76 6.97
CA ARG A 120 -28.72 -29.16 8.31
C ARG A 120 -28.87 -27.64 8.28
N GLU A 121 -28.64 -27.07 7.11
CA GLU A 121 -28.55 -25.64 6.84
C GLU A 121 -29.90 -24.95 7.06
N GLY A 122 -29.90 -23.82 7.78
CA GLY A 122 -31.10 -23.06 8.12
C GLY A 122 -32.08 -23.74 9.06
N GLN A 123 -31.78 -24.96 9.54
CA GLN A 123 -32.64 -25.66 10.49
C GLN A 123 -32.55 -25.01 11.86
N THR A 124 -33.71 -24.76 12.46
CA THR A 124 -33.79 -24.34 13.86
C THR A 124 -33.63 -25.55 14.77
N LEU A 125 -32.72 -25.45 15.73
CA LEU A 125 -32.58 -26.42 16.81
C LEU A 125 -32.94 -25.76 18.13
N THR A 126 -33.71 -26.50 18.93
CA THR A 126 -34.19 -26.04 20.22
C THR A 126 -33.68 -26.96 21.31
N CYS A 127 -33.02 -26.40 22.32
CA CYS A 127 -32.79 -27.07 23.59
C CYS A 127 -33.92 -26.70 24.55
N SER A 128 -34.68 -27.70 24.97
CA SER A 128 -35.73 -27.59 25.98
C SER A 128 -35.22 -28.15 27.29
N VAL A 129 -35.27 -27.39 28.38
CA VAL A 129 -34.70 -27.77 29.67
C VAL A 129 -35.74 -27.72 30.77
N THR A 130 -35.77 -28.76 31.60
CA THR A 130 -36.58 -28.83 32.81
C THR A 130 -35.68 -29.01 34.03
N ALA A 131 -35.81 -28.14 35.01
CA ALA A 131 -35.15 -28.26 36.32
C ALA A 131 -36.02 -29.03 37.30
N ASN A 132 -35.40 -29.79 38.20
CA ASN A 132 -36.04 -30.54 39.27
C ASN A 132 -35.25 -30.36 40.57
N ASP A 133 -35.94 -30.00 41.63
CA ASP A 133 -35.42 -29.72 42.99
C ASP A 133 -35.27 -30.98 43.86
N GLY A 134 -35.70 -32.14 43.37
CA GLY A 134 -35.76 -33.42 44.11
C GLY A 134 -37.17 -33.78 44.57
N LEU A 135 -38.14 -32.87 44.47
CA LEU A 135 -39.55 -33.05 44.78
C LEU A 135 -40.42 -32.98 43.53
N GLU A 136 -40.26 -31.95 42.70
CA GLU A 136 -41.10 -31.73 41.51
C GLU A 136 -40.35 -31.04 40.35
N ASP A 137 -40.84 -31.29 39.12
CA ASP A 137 -40.37 -30.62 37.92
C ASP A 137 -40.90 -29.19 37.80
N GLY A 138 -39.99 -28.27 37.49
CA GLY A 138 -40.31 -26.93 37.00
C GLY A 138 -40.91 -26.90 35.59
N PRO A 139 -41.44 -25.76 35.14
CA PRO A 139 -41.82 -25.59 33.75
C PRO A 139 -40.59 -25.71 32.84
N ALA A 140 -40.74 -26.38 31.70
CA ALA A 140 -39.71 -26.42 30.68
C ALA A 140 -39.48 -25.03 30.08
N ALA A 141 -38.23 -24.68 29.81
CA ALA A 141 -37.85 -23.49 29.07
C ALA A 141 -37.06 -23.86 27.82
N ASP A 142 -37.30 -23.12 26.73
CA ASP A 142 -36.72 -23.39 25.42
C ASP A 142 -35.72 -22.31 25.03
N TYR A 143 -34.61 -22.71 24.41
CA TYR A 143 -33.73 -21.83 23.67
C TYR A 143 -33.51 -22.38 22.26
N SER A 144 -33.74 -21.56 21.24
CA SER A 144 -33.61 -21.96 19.84
C SER A 144 -32.59 -21.12 19.08
N SER A 145 -31.88 -21.76 18.15
CA SER A 145 -30.96 -21.10 17.23
C SER A 145 -30.92 -21.83 15.89
N GLN A 146 -30.52 -21.13 14.82
CA GLN A 146 -30.39 -21.71 13.49
C GLN A 146 -28.97 -22.22 13.24
N VAL A 147 -28.87 -23.32 12.50
CA VAL A 147 -27.59 -23.83 11.99
C VAL A 147 -27.18 -23.03 10.76
N ASN A 148 -25.94 -22.54 10.73
CA ASN A 148 -25.40 -21.69 9.68
C ASN A 148 -24.08 -22.28 9.12
N ASN A 149 -23.80 -22.15 7.82
CA ASN A 149 -22.45 -22.43 7.31
C ASN A 149 -21.62 -21.16 7.28
N ARG A 150 -20.41 -21.24 7.83
CA ARG A 150 -19.48 -20.12 7.77
C ARG A 150 -19.13 -19.78 6.31
N PRO A 151 -19.05 -18.49 5.97
CA PRO A 151 -18.63 -18.07 4.64
C PRO A 151 -17.16 -18.44 4.41
N VAL A 152 -16.79 -18.66 3.15
CA VAL A 152 -15.43 -19.04 2.75
C VAL A 152 -14.79 -17.97 1.86
N VAL A 153 -13.49 -17.73 2.08
CA VAL A 153 -12.64 -16.95 1.17
C VAL A 153 -11.96 -17.91 0.20
N LEU A 154 -12.23 -17.76 -1.09
CA LEU A 154 -11.68 -18.59 -2.17
C LEU A 154 -10.33 -18.08 -2.67
N ALA A 155 -10.11 -16.76 -2.65
CA ALA A 155 -8.86 -16.13 -3.05
C ALA A 155 -8.71 -14.75 -2.39
N THR A 156 -7.46 -14.37 -2.09
CA THR A 156 -7.08 -13.04 -1.59
C THR A 156 -5.97 -12.48 -2.48
N THR A 157 -6.16 -11.28 -3.02
CA THR A 157 -5.21 -10.64 -3.95
C THR A 157 -4.89 -9.20 -3.53
N ILE A 158 -3.73 -8.70 -3.95
CA ILE A 158 -3.25 -7.34 -3.68
C ILE A 158 -3.07 -6.62 -5.03
N THR A 159 -3.54 -5.38 -5.14
CA THR A 159 -3.35 -4.52 -6.33
C THR A 159 -3.31 -3.02 -5.97
N PRO A 160 -2.56 -2.18 -6.70
CA PRO A 160 -1.47 -2.55 -7.59
C PRO A 160 -0.23 -3.00 -6.79
N LEU A 161 0.80 -3.48 -7.48
CA LEU A 161 2.00 -4.07 -6.88
C LEU A 161 3.19 -3.12 -6.90
N ASP A 162 2.95 -1.82 -7.00
CA ASP A 162 3.96 -0.79 -7.15
C ASP A 162 4.06 0.10 -5.92
N ASP A 163 5.12 0.90 -5.90
CA ASP A 163 5.39 1.88 -4.88
C ASP A 163 4.82 3.27 -5.23
N GLU A 164 3.90 3.35 -6.21
CA GLU A 164 3.35 4.60 -6.71
C GLU A 164 2.02 4.96 -6.04
N SER A 165 1.33 3.98 -5.47
CA SER A 165 -0.02 4.16 -4.95
C SER A 165 -0.32 3.29 -3.73
N ASN A 166 -1.48 3.53 -3.11
CA ASN A 166 -1.95 2.70 -2.01
C ASN A 166 -2.26 1.28 -2.50
N ALA A 167 -1.87 0.27 -1.72
CA ALA A 167 -2.19 -1.11 -2.04
C ALA A 167 -3.62 -1.43 -1.57
N THR A 168 -4.40 -2.09 -2.41
CA THR A 168 -5.77 -2.54 -2.12
C THR A 168 -5.79 -4.06 -2.07
N CYS A 169 -6.51 -4.61 -1.11
CA CYS A 169 -6.76 -6.04 -0.98
C CYS A 169 -8.18 -6.35 -1.41
N SER A 170 -8.33 -7.45 -2.13
CA SER A 170 -9.62 -7.93 -2.59
C SER A 170 -9.71 -9.43 -2.36
N THR A 171 -10.89 -9.86 -1.94
CA THR A 171 -11.20 -11.28 -1.72
C THR A 171 -12.34 -11.73 -2.62
N ILE A 172 -12.27 -12.98 -3.07
CA ILE A 172 -13.41 -13.69 -3.64
C ILE A 172 -14.01 -14.53 -2.51
N THR A 173 -15.28 -14.32 -2.20
CA THR A 173 -15.99 -15.06 -1.16
C THR A 173 -17.10 -15.92 -1.75
N SER A 174 -17.51 -16.93 -0.99
CA SER A 174 -18.71 -17.70 -1.24
C SER A 174 -19.36 -18.03 0.08
N ASP A 175 -20.68 -18.08 0.07
CA ASP A 175 -21.49 -18.50 1.19
C ASP A 175 -22.45 -19.59 0.71
N ALA A 176 -22.60 -20.67 1.47
CA ALA A 176 -23.45 -21.80 1.05
C ALA A 176 -24.93 -21.43 1.17
N ASP A 177 -25.25 -20.65 2.20
CA ASP A 177 -26.59 -20.19 2.56
C ASP A 177 -27.10 -19.05 1.67
N GLY A 178 -26.20 -18.42 0.90
CA GLY A 178 -26.51 -17.32 0.01
C GLY A 178 -26.71 -15.99 0.75
N HIS A 179 -26.23 -15.90 1.98
CA HIS A 179 -26.22 -14.66 2.75
C HIS A 179 -25.29 -13.62 2.11
N GLU A 180 -25.54 -12.35 2.44
CA GLU A 180 -24.66 -11.27 2.03
C GLU A 180 -23.35 -11.33 2.83
N VAL A 181 -22.21 -11.42 2.13
CA VAL A 181 -20.90 -11.54 2.76
C VAL A 181 -20.19 -10.20 2.82
N THR A 182 -19.79 -9.80 4.02
CA THR A 182 -18.85 -8.72 4.29
C THR A 182 -17.45 -9.29 4.55
N VAL A 183 -16.42 -8.45 4.42
CA VAL A 183 -15.02 -8.89 4.60
C VAL A 183 -14.25 -7.91 5.46
N SER A 184 -13.60 -8.44 6.49
CA SER A 184 -12.60 -7.71 7.27
C SER A 184 -11.19 -8.05 6.77
N TYR A 185 -10.30 -7.06 6.81
CA TYR A 185 -8.96 -7.17 6.25
C TYR A 185 -7.89 -6.86 7.28
N ARG A 186 -6.78 -7.56 7.16
CA ARG A 186 -5.55 -7.34 7.94
C ARG A 186 -4.32 -7.42 7.04
N TRP A 187 -3.29 -6.63 7.33
CA TRP A 187 -2.05 -6.61 6.56
C TRP A 187 -0.81 -6.79 7.42
N THR A 188 0.23 -7.37 6.80
CA THR A 188 1.60 -7.36 7.31
C THR A 188 2.55 -6.81 6.25
N VAL A 189 3.54 -6.03 6.69
CA VAL A 189 4.65 -5.49 5.89
C VAL A 189 5.93 -6.13 6.41
N ASN A 190 6.64 -6.85 5.55
CA ASN A 190 7.85 -7.63 5.90
C ASN A 190 7.61 -8.60 7.09
N GLY A 191 6.40 -9.17 7.18
CA GLY A 191 6.01 -10.08 8.25
C GLY A 191 5.71 -9.41 9.60
N ALA A 192 5.75 -8.07 9.67
CA ALA A 192 5.41 -7.29 10.87
C ALA A 192 4.17 -6.41 10.65
N GLY A 193 3.60 -5.93 11.75
CA GLY A 193 2.42 -5.04 11.72
C GLY A 193 1.07 -5.77 11.75
N ASN A 194 0.02 -4.97 11.94
CA ASN A 194 -1.38 -5.41 11.92
C ASN A 194 -2.25 -4.22 11.49
N HIS A 195 -2.13 -3.85 10.21
CA HIS A 195 -2.94 -2.76 9.64
C HIS A 195 -4.29 -3.31 9.19
N THR A 196 -5.36 -2.54 9.33
CA THR A 196 -6.73 -2.99 9.02
C THR A 196 -7.34 -2.18 7.88
N GLY A 197 -8.38 -2.74 7.27
CA GLY A 197 -9.09 -2.13 6.14
C GLY A 197 -8.63 -2.66 4.78
N SER A 198 -9.46 -2.46 3.75
CA SER A 198 -9.22 -2.98 2.41
C SER A 198 -8.08 -2.27 1.68
N THR A 199 -7.58 -1.15 2.20
CA THR A 199 -6.52 -0.35 1.60
C THR A 199 -5.40 -0.10 2.61
N LEU A 200 -4.16 -0.38 2.19
CA LEU A 200 -2.93 -0.07 2.92
C LEU A 200 -2.32 1.23 2.34
N ASP A 201 -2.10 2.20 3.21
CA ASP A 201 -1.55 3.50 2.84
C ASP A 201 -0.10 3.38 2.35
N LYS A 202 0.21 4.07 1.24
CA LYS A 202 1.52 4.06 0.60
C LYS A 202 2.66 4.53 1.52
N SER A 203 2.37 5.36 2.52
CA SER A 203 3.36 5.81 3.51
C SER A 203 3.89 4.69 4.42
N LEU A 204 3.21 3.52 4.44
CA LEU A 204 3.55 2.40 5.31
C LEU A 204 4.51 1.38 4.68
N PHE A 205 4.78 1.50 3.38
CA PHE A 205 5.63 0.56 2.66
C PHE A 205 6.42 1.27 1.55
N LYS A 206 7.57 0.71 1.19
CA LYS A 206 8.42 1.16 0.09
C LYS A 206 8.66 0.03 -0.91
N ALA A 207 9.26 0.37 -2.04
CA ALA A 207 9.74 -0.63 -2.99
C ALA A 207 10.56 -1.72 -2.26
N ASN A 208 10.37 -2.96 -2.68
CA ASN A 208 10.99 -4.19 -2.17
C ASN A 208 10.52 -4.64 -0.78
N ASP A 209 9.60 -3.92 -0.13
CA ASP A 209 8.87 -4.50 0.99
C ASP A 209 8.00 -5.67 0.52
N THR A 210 7.77 -6.65 1.39
CA THR A 210 6.88 -7.80 1.14
C THR A 210 5.56 -7.59 1.86
N LEU A 211 4.47 -7.54 1.10
CA LEU A 211 3.11 -7.39 1.60
C LEU A 211 2.40 -8.75 1.65
N ILE A 212 1.66 -8.98 2.74
CA ILE A 212 0.67 -10.07 2.83
C ILE A 212 -0.62 -9.45 3.36
N CYS A 213 -1.71 -9.65 2.62
CA CYS A 213 -3.06 -9.33 3.06
C CYS A 213 -3.77 -10.60 3.55
N TYR A 214 -4.59 -10.44 4.57
CA TYR A 214 -5.45 -11.47 5.12
C TYR A 214 -6.90 -10.98 5.01
N GLY A 215 -7.78 -11.84 4.53
CA GLY A 215 -9.21 -11.58 4.45
C GLY A 215 -9.99 -12.58 5.31
N THR A 216 -10.96 -12.08 6.07
CA THR A 216 -11.91 -12.90 6.85
C THR A 216 -13.31 -12.50 6.45
N ALA A 217 -14.05 -13.45 5.85
CA ALA A 217 -15.43 -13.27 5.44
C ALA A 217 -16.39 -13.38 6.64
N ASN A 218 -17.48 -12.61 6.62
CA ASN A 218 -18.53 -12.64 7.62
C ASN A 218 -19.89 -12.49 6.93
N ASP A 219 -20.84 -13.37 7.23
CA ASP A 219 -22.17 -13.46 6.60
C ASP A 219 -23.29 -12.77 7.42
N GLY A 220 -22.92 -12.06 8.49
CA GLY A 220 -23.83 -11.45 9.47
C GLY A 220 -24.06 -12.29 10.73
N TYR A 221 -23.67 -13.58 10.71
CA TYR A 221 -23.81 -14.49 11.85
C TYR A 221 -22.43 -14.92 12.36
N ASP A 222 -21.57 -15.40 11.47
CA ASP A 222 -20.29 -16.05 11.81
C ASP A 222 -19.12 -15.59 10.93
N ASP A 223 -17.93 -15.63 11.51
CA ASP A 223 -16.68 -15.43 10.78
C ASP A 223 -16.20 -16.75 10.13
N GLY A 224 -15.82 -16.63 8.86
CA GLY A 224 -15.05 -17.63 8.14
C GLY A 224 -13.62 -17.78 8.63
N LEU A 225 -12.87 -18.67 7.99
CA LEU A 225 -11.42 -18.76 8.22
C LEU A 225 -10.69 -17.58 7.57
N GLU A 226 -9.69 -17.05 8.28
CA GLU A 226 -8.79 -16.03 7.74
C GLU A 226 -7.90 -16.65 6.63
N VAL A 227 -7.92 -16.07 5.43
CA VAL A 227 -7.13 -16.54 4.27
C VAL A 227 -6.15 -15.47 3.81
N ALA A 228 -4.87 -15.84 3.80
CA ALA A 228 -3.78 -14.98 3.35
C ALA A 228 -3.66 -14.94 1.82
N SER A 229 -3.25 -13.80 1.28
CA SER A 229 -2.71 -13.70 -0.08
C SER A 229 -1.36 -14.41 -0.17
N SER A 230 -0.92 -14.70 -1.39
CA SER A 230 0.50 -14.96 -1.62
C SER A 230 1.34 -13.74 -1.18
N PRO A 231 2.57 -13.94 -0.67
CA PRO A 231 3.49 -12.84 -0.41
C PRO A 231 3.81 -12.10 -1.70
N THR A 232 3.71 -10.77 -1.66
CA THR A 232 3.94 -9.93 -2.83
C THR A 232 5.00 -8.88 -2.54
N THR A 233 6.07 -8.88 -3.34
CA THR A 233 7.10 -7.84 -3.28
C THR A 233 6.63 -6.59 -4.03
N VAL A 234 6.72 -5.44 -3.36
CA VAL A 234 6.39 -4.14 -3.96
C VAL A 234 7.45 -3.79 -5.00
N LEU A 235 7.02 -3.53 -6.23
CA LEU A 235 7.87 -3.10 -7.33
C LEU A 235 8.16 -1.61 -7.22
N MET A 236 9.37 -1.22 -7.61
CA MET A 236 9.74 0.19 -7.68
C MET A 236 9.12 0.85 -8.92
N GLY A 237 8.34 1.90 -8.70
CA GLY A 237 7.84 2.79 -9.74
C GLY A 237 8.95 3.61 -10.39
N THR A 238 8.68 4.14 -11.57
CA THR A 238 9.70 4.81 -12.37
C THR A 238 10.12 6.14 -11.76
N ARG A 239 11.42 6.37 -11.59
CA ARG A 239 11.97 7.66 -11.11
C ARG A 239 12.45 8.49 -12.28
N THR A 240 11.88 9.69 -12.43
CA THR A 240 12.23 10.64 -13.50
C THR A 240 12.87 11.89 -12.92
N PHE A 241 14.16 12.05 -13.16
CA PHE A 241 14.94 13.23 -12.79
C PHE A 241 14.90 14.24 -13.93
N THR A 242 14.66 15.50 -13.58
CA THR A 242 14.62 16.65 -14.49
C THR A 242 15.66 17.68 -14.05
N ASN A 243 15.71 18.81 -14.74
CA ASN A 243 16.49 19.99 -14.33
C ASN A 243 15.92 20.71 -13.09
N CYS A 244 14.91 20.16 -12.41
CA CYS A 244 14.24 20.78 -11.26
C CYS A 244 13.74 22.20 -11.56
N ASP A 245 13.20 22.42 -12.76
CA ASP A 245 12.76 23.71 -13.30
C ASP A 245 13.83 24.81 -13.32
N LYS A 246 15.11 24.44 -13.12
CA LYS A 246 16.24 25.35 -13.19
C LYS A 246 16.72 25.52 -14.63
N THR A 247 17.08 26.75 -14.99
CA THR A 247 17.59 27.08 -16.33
C THR A 247 18.88 27.91 -16.24
N GLY A 248 19.61 27.98 -17.35
CA GLY A 248 20.89 28.70 -17.47
C GLY A 248 22.12 27.81 -17.26
N GLN A 249 23.21 28.42 -16.79
CA GLN A 249 24.54 27.79 -16.70
C GLN A 249 24.75 26.97 -15.43
N HIS A 250 24.01 27.28 -14.37
CA HIS A 250 24.16 26.65 -13.06
C HIS A 250 23.04 25.66 -12.81
N GLY A 251 23.39 24.57 -12.12
CA GLY A 251 22.44 23.54 -11.73
C GLY A 251 21.51 23.98 -10.60
N PRO A 252 20.53 23.13 -10.27
CA PRO A 252 19.52 23.42 -9.27
C PRO A 252 20.09 23.45 -7.84
N SER A 253 19.38 24.16 -6.97
CA SER A 253 19.51 24.06 -5.51
C SER A 253 18.64 22.94 -4.95
N GLN A 254 18.77 22.63 -3.66
CA GLN A 254 17.88 21.68 -2.99
C GLN A 254 16.42 22.15 -3.02
N ASP A 255 16.17 23.45 -2.87
CA ASP A 255 14.81 24.02 -2.84
C ASP A 255 14.14 23.93 -4.22
N ASP A 256 14.91 24.09 -5.30
CA ASP A 256 14.43 23.91 -6.67
C ASP A 256 13.92 22.48 -6.85
N CYS A 257 14.72 21.46 -6.49
CA CYS A 257 14.32 20.06 -6.62
C CYS A 257 13.22 19.63 -5.65
N ASN A 258 13.20 20.15 -4.41
CA ASN A 258 12.10 19.90 -3.47
C ASN A 258 10.77 20.39 -4.04
N SER A 259 10.77 21.57 -4.69
CA SER A 259 9.57 22.13 -5.32
C SER A 259 9.15 21.27 -6.51
N ALA A 260 10.09 20.98 -7.42
CA ALA A 260 9.84 20.21 -8.64
C ALA A 260 9.35 18.77 -8.37
N TYR A 261 9.83 18.13 -7.31
CA TYR A 261 9.51 16.74 -6.99
C TYR A 261 8.45 16.54 -5.90
N SER A 262 7.88 17.61 -5.36
CA SER A 262 6.92 17.54 -4.25
C SER A 262 5.71 16.61 -4.49
N SER A 263 5.28 16.45 -5.74
CA SER A 263 4.19 15.55 -6.14
C SER A 263 4.65 14.34 -6.96
N THR A 264 5.92 13.97 -6.88
CA THR A 264 6.49 12.81 -7.59
C THR A 264 7.05 11.79 -6.59
N LEU A 265 7.43 10.62 -7.10
CA LEU A 265 8.08 9.58 -6.30
C LEU A 265 9.49 9.95 -5.83
N LEU A 266 10.05 11.05 -6.33
CA LEU A 266 11.34 11.59 -5.87
C LEU A 266 11.20 12.51 -4.65
N ASN A 267 9.98 12.78 -4.17
CA ASN A 267 9.77 13.65 -3.01
C ASN A 267 10.50 13.11 -1.78
N GLY A 268 11.50 13.86 -1.29
CA GLY A 268 12.32 13.46 -0.15
C GLY A 268 13.37 12.36 -0.45
N GLU A 269 13.47 11.85 -1.68
CA GLU A 269 14.49 10.86 -2.07
C GLU A 269 15.78 11.50 -2.63
N VAL A 270 15.75 12.80 -2.98
CA VAL A 270 16.86 13.48 -3.68
C VAL A 270 17.56 14.49 -2.79
N THR A 271 18.89 14.34 -2.66
CA THR A 271 19.75 15.37 -2.07
C THR A 271 20.52 16.11 -3.16
N VAL A 272 20.60 17.44 -3.09
CA VAL A 272 21.26 18.28 -4.09
C VAL A 272 22.50 18.94 -3.51
N SER A 273 23.62 18.85 -4.22
CA SER A 273 24.85 19.57 -3.88
C SER A 273 25.56 20.01 -5.16
N ALA A 274 25.91 21.29 -5.27
CA ALA A 274 26.56 21.86 -6.45
C ALA A 274 25.84 21.56 -7.79
N GLY A 275 24.50 21.51 -7.78
CA GLY A 275 23.70 21.20 -8.97
C GLY A 275 23.54 19.71 -9.28
N TYR A 276 24.32 18.82 -8.63
CA TYR A 276 24.13 17.38 -8.75
C TYR A 276 22.98 16.91 -7.87
N GLN A 277 22.17 16.02 -8.42
CA GLN A 277 21.13 15.29 -7.73
C GLN A 277 21.68 13.93 -7.30
N TYR A 278 21.65 13.64 -6.01
CA TYR A 278 22.06 12.37 -5.44
C TYR A 278 20.83 11.55 -5.07
N TRP A 279 20.82 10.31 -5.51
CA TRP A 279 19.74 9.35 -5.23
C TRP A 279 20.32 8.01 -4.82
N GLN A 280 19.81 7.45 -3.73
CA GLN A 280 20.26 6.17 -3.20
C GLN A 280 19.39 5.04 -3.75
N VAL A 281 20.04 4.03 -4.32
CA VAL A 281 19.37 2.84 -4.86
C VAL A 281 18.64 2.09 -3.72
N PRO A 282 17.32 1.92 -3.78
CA PRO A 282 16.53 1.40 -2.67
C PRO A 282 16.60 -0.13 -2.51
N ALA A 283 17.03 -0.85 -3.55
CA ALA A 283 17.27 -2.29 -3.47
C ALA A 283 18.25 -2.78 -4.52
N THR A 284 18.82 -3.96 -4.25
CA THR A 284 19.71 -4.60 -5.20
C THR A 284 18.91 -5.19 -6.36
N GLY A 285 19.26 -4.85 -7.61
CA GLY A 285 18.53 -5.30 -8.78
C GLY A 285 19.13 -4.83 -10.10
N THR A 286 18.48 -5.22 -11.19
CA THR A 286 18.79 -4.69 -12.52
C THR A 286 17.87 -3.51 -12.81
N TYR A 287 18.45 -2.42 -13.29
CA TYR A 287 17.76 -1.17 -13.59
C TYR A 287 17.95 -0.82 -15.06
N THR A 288 16.86 -0.43 -15.72
CA THR A 288 16.95 0.30 -16.99
C THR A 288 17.11 1.78 -16.66
N ILE A 289 18.18 2.39 -17.19
CA ILE A 289 18.46 3.82 -17.07
C ILE A 289 18.41 4.40 -18.49
N GLU A 290 17.53 5.37 -18.69
CA GLU A 290 17.45 6.18 -19.90
C GLU A 290 17.88 7.61 -19.59
N VAL A 291 18.69 8.19 -20.47
CA VAL A 291 19.30 9.49 -20.30
C VAL A 291 19.15 10.29 -21.59
N SER A 292 18.65 11.52 -21.49
CA SER A 292 18.52 12.45 -22.60
C SER A 292 19.32 13.72 -22.35
N GLY A 293 20.17 14.11 -23.30
CA GLY A 293 20.92 15.36 -23.28
C GLY A 293 20.01 16.55 -23.57
N ALA A 294 20.39 17.76 -23.14
CA ALA A 294 19.59 18.95 -23.42
C ALA A 294 19.82 19.48 -24.84
N GLN A 295 18.80 20.13 -25.41
CA GLN A 295 18.97 20.85 -26.68
C GLN A 295 19.82 22.12 -26.52
N GLY A 296 20.46 22.53 -27.61
CA GLY A 296 21.10 23.85 -27.71
C GLY A 296 20.09 25.00 -27.73
N GLY A 297 20.60 26.19 -27.45
CA GLY A 297 19.89 27.45 -27.64
C GLY A 297 19.88 27.90 -29.10
N GLY A 298 19.13 28.96 -29.37
CA GLY A 298 18.99 29.58 -30.69
C GLY A 298 17.54 29.50 -31.19
N GLU A 299 17.05 30.59 -31.75
CA GLU A 299 15.70 30.67 -32.32
C GLU A 299 15.69 31.60 -33.53
N LYS A 300 14.99 31.20 -34.59
CA LYS A 300 14.79 32.04 -35.78
C LYS A 300 13.77 33.13 -35.45
N PRO A 301 13.78 34.29 -36.14
CA PRO A 301 12.68 35.25 -36.04
C PRO A 301 11.29 34.68 -36.39
N THR A 302 11.24 33.55 -37.12
CA THR A 302 10.01 32.81 -37.45
C THR A 302 9.52 31.87 -36.34
N GLY A 303 10.24 31.76 -35.22
CA GLY A 303 9.89 30.92 -34.08
C GLY A 303 10.40 29.47 -34.15
N GLU A 304 11.22 29.14 -35.16
CA GLU A 304 11.83 27.80 -35.27
C GLU A 304 12.96 27.66 -34.23
N PRO A 305 13.15 26.49 -33.58
CA PRO A 305 14.31 26.20 -32.73
C PRO A 305 15.61 26.00 -33.53
N GLY A 306 16.67 26.69 -33.13
CA GLY A 306 17.95 26.75 -33.86
C GLY A 306 19.07 25.96 -33.25
N GLY A 307 18.94 25.54 -32.00
CA GLY A 307 19.88 24.61 -31.38
C GLY A 307 19.67 23.18 -31.85
N GLY A 308 20.74 22.41 -31.85
CA GLY A 308 20.70 20.97 -32.05
C GLY A 308 19.98 20.28 -30.91
N LYS A 309 19.36 19.14 -31.21
CA LYS A 309 18.71 18.27 -30.22
C LYS A 309 19.74 17.50 -29.41
N GLY A 310 19.43 17.14 -28.17
CA GLY A 310 20.28 16.25 -27.38
C GLY A 310 20.19 14.80 -27.85
N ALA A 311 21.21 14.01 -27.56
CA ALA A 311 21.17 12.55 -27.74
C ALA A 311 20.26 11.89 -26.70
N GLN A 312 19.84 10.66 -26.96
CA GLN A 312 19.20 9.78 -25.98
C GLN A 312 19.97 8.47 -25.91
N THR A 313 20.22 7.99 -24.70
CA THR A 313 21.02 6.80 -24.42
C THR A 313 20.31 5.98 -23.36
N THR A 314 20.08 4.70 -23.63
CA THR A 314 19.40 3.77 -22.71
C THR A 314 20.28 2.57 -22.45
N GLY A 315 20.34 2.10 -21.20
CA GLY A 315 21.15 0.95 -20.81
C GLY A 315 20.64 0.22 -19.57
N GLN A 316 21.02 -1.05 -19.42
CA GLN A 316 20.72 -1.84 -18.24
C GLN A 316 21.93 -2.00 -17.32
N PHE A 317 21.75 -1.76 -16.03
CA PHE A 317 22.80 -1.77 -15.02
C PHE A 317 22.37 -2.58 -13.80
N TYR A 318 23.25 -3.43 -13.29
CA TYR A 318 23.06 -4.08 -12.00
C TYR A 318 23.56 -3.14 -10.90
N LEU A 319 22.66 -2.72 -10.02
CA LEU A 319 22.96 -1.79 -8.92
C LEU A 319 22.69 -2.47 -7.58
N ALA A 320 23.57 -2.24 -6.61
CA ALA A 320 23.40 -2.71 -5.24
C ALA A 320 22.60 -1.69 -4.41
N GLU A 321 21.79 -2.19 -3.48
CA GLU A 321 21.13 -1.36 -2.46
C GLU A 321 22.14 -0.44 -1.76
N GLY A 322 21.76 0.80 -1.53
CA GLY A 322 22.60 1.79 -0.86
C GLY A 322 23.64 2.46 -1.78
N THR A 323 23.78 2.03 -3.04
CA THR A 323 24.60 2.74 -4.04
C THR A 323 24.05 4.14 -4.24
N ASN A 324 24.91 5.16 -4.11
CA ASN A 324 24.52 6.55 -4.37
C ASN A 324 24.85 6.92 -5.81
N LEU A 325 23.81 7.14 -6.61
CA LEU A 325 23.95 7.69 -7.95
C LEU A 325 24.11 9.20 -7.86
N LYS A 326 25.10 9.73 -8.58
CA LYS A 326 25.35 11.15 -8.81
C LYS A 326 24.84 11.49 -10.21
N ILE A 327 23.76 12.26 -10.24
CA ILE A 327 23.01 12.60 -11.45
C ILE A 327 23.17 14.09 -11.74
N LEU A 328 23.48 14.42 -13.00
CA LEU A 328 23.43 15.79 -13.51
C LEU A 328 22.45 15.81 -14.67
N VAL A 329 21.43 16.65 -14.58
CA VAL A 329 20.45 16.82 -15.66
C VAL A 329 20.76 18.07 -16.47
N GLY A 330 21.05 17.88 -17.75
CA GLY A 330 21.46 18.96 -18.65
C GLY A 330 20.36 20.02 -18.77
N GLN A 331 20.75 21.28 -18.85
CA GLN A 331 19.86 22.40 -19.14
C GLN A 331 20.05 22.84 -20.59
N MET A 332 18.97 23.36 -21.18
CA MET A 332 19.03 23.95 -22.51
C MET A 332 20.03 25.10 -22.56
N GLY A 333 20.71 25.25 -23.70
CA GLY A 333 21.49 26.45 -23.96
C GLY A 333 20.60 27.69 -24.03
N ASN A 334 21.09 28.82 -23.54
CA ASN A 334 20.37 30.08 -23.62
C ASN A 334 20.39 30.62 -25.05
N LYS A 335 19.39 31.43 -25.39
CA LYS A 335 19.30 32.15 -26.66
C LYS A 335 19.41 33.65 -26.43
N ALA A 336 20.09 34.36 -27.32
CA ALA A 336 20.08 35.82 -27.29
C ALA A 336 18.82 36.38 -27.97
N PHE A 337 18.28 37.48 -27.45
CA PHE A 337 17.13 38.20 -28.02
C PHE A 337 17.55 39.30 -29.00
N LEU A 338 18.36 38.94 -30.00
CA LEU A 338 18.77 39.87 -31.07
C LEU A 338 18.07 39.52 -32.37
N VAL A 339 17.64 40.53 -33.11
CA VAL A 339 16.91 40.35 -34.36
C VAL A 339 17.83 39.75 -35.44
N ASP A 340 17.31 38.76 -36.16
CA ASP A 340 17.85 38.12 -37.38
C ASP A 340 18.77 36.88 -37.29
N PHE A 341 19.15 36.37 -36.11
CA PHE A 341 20.05 35.20 -36.00
C PHE A 341 19.61 34.17 -34.95
N TRP A 342 19.95 32.89 -35.14
CA TRP A 342 19.61 31.82 -34.20
C TRP A 342 20.65 31.68 -33.08
N LEU A 343 21.01 32.79 -32.43
CA LEU A 343 22.12 32.85 -31.48
C LEU A 343 21.87 31.98 -30.26
N GLY A 344 22.73 30.99 -30.04
CA GLY A 344 22.56 30.06 -28.93
C GLY A 344 23.85 29.54 -28.34
N GLY A 345 23.84 29.34 -27.02
CA GLY A 345 24.81 28.49 -26.34
C GLY A 345 24.49 27.01 -26.57
N GLY A 346 25.49 26.15 -26.38
CA GLY A 346 25.31 24.70 -26.44
C GLY A 346 24.46 24.18 -25.28
N GLY A 347 23.71 23.11 -25.53
CA GLY A 347 22.98 22.37 -24.51
C GLY A 347 23.93 21.58 -23.61
N GLY A 348 23.57 21.41 -22.35
CA GLY A 348 24.33 20.58 -21.44
C GLY A 348 24.09 19.08 -21.64
N GLY A 349 25.11 18.30 -21.33
CA GLY A 349 24.98 16.84 -21.25
C GLY A 349 24.20 16.42 -20.01
N THR A 350 23.65 15.22 -20.06
CA THR A 350 23.00 14.58 -18.91
C THR A 350 23.80 13.34 -18.51
N PHE A 351 24.08 13.20 -17.23
CA PHE A 351 25.06 12.26 -16.70
C PHE A 351 24.49 11.45 -15.54
N VAL A 352 24.73 10.14 -15.55
CA VAL A 352 24.53 9.26 -14.41
C VAL A 352 25.86 8.58 -14.11
N ALA A 353 26.36 8.82 -12.89
CA ALA A 353 27.61 8.26 -12.40
C ALA A 353 27.44 7.73 -10.98
N ASN A 354 28.40 6.97 -10.50
CA ASN A 354 28.54 6.70 -9.08
C ASN A 354 29.09 7.95 -8.37
N GLN A 355 28.91 8.04 -7.04
CA GLN A 355 29.39 9.14 -6.21
C GLN A 355 30.91 9.39 -6.33
N ASP A 356 31.69 8.36 -6.69
CA ASP A 356 33.14 8.44 -6.96
C ASP A 356 33.51 8.96 -8.37
N ASN A 357 32.51 9.39 -9.15
CA ASN A 357 32.61 9.80 -10.56
C ASN A 357 32.96 8.67 -11.53
N THR A 358 32.65 7.41 -11.20
CA THR A 358 32.65 6.34 -12.21
C THR A 358 31.40 6.49 -13.09
N PRO A 359 31.52 6.74 -14.41
CA PRO A 359 30.36 6.95 -15.28
C PRO A 359 29.59 5.65 -15.52
N TYR A 360 28.26 5.68 -15.47
CA TYR A 360 27.39 4.60 -15.95
C TYR A 360 26.93 4.87 -17.38
N ILE A 361 26.30 6.03 -17.57
CA ILE A 361 25.61 6.40 -18.80
C ILE A 361 25.51 7.93 -18.93
N ILE A 362 25.72 8.43 -20.14
CA ILE A 362 25.79 9.86 -20.46
C ILE A 362 25.15 10.07 -21.82
N ALA A 363 24.30 11.08 -21.95
CA ALA A 363 23.79 11.55 -23.23
C ALA A 363 24.32 12.97 -23.51
N GLY A 364 24.93 13.15 -24.68
CA GLY A 364 25.46 14.43 -25.12
C GLY A 364 24.35 15.44 -25.44
N GLY A 365 24.59 16.71 -25.09
CA GLY A 365 23.73 17.82 -25.48
C GLY A 365 23.86 18.16 -26.97
N GLY A 366 22.93 18.95 -27.48
CA GLY A 366 22.98 19.52 -28.84
C GLY A 366 23.66 20.87 -28.89
N GLY A 367 24.33 21.19 -30.00
CA GLY A 367 25.07 22.44 -30.18
C GLY A 367 24.17 23.67 -30.29
N GLY A 368 24.69 24.84 -29.96
CA GLY A 368 23.97 26.11 -30.07
C GLY A 368 23.79 26.55 -31.52
N GLY A 369 22.68 27.21 -31.84
CA GLY A 369 22.44 27.73 -33.18
C GLY A 369 23.29 28.95 -33.54
N PHE A 370 23.39 29.22 -34.85
CA PHE A 370 23.76 30.53 -35.39
C PHE A 370 23.08 30.80 -36.75
N TYR A 371 23.81 30.93 -37.85
CA TYR A 371 23.30 31.10 -39.22
C TYR A 371 22.70 29.79 -39.72
N THR A 372 23.29 28.69 -39.27
CA THR A 372 22.80 27.33 -39.43
C THR A 372 22.26 26.83 -38.09
N GLN A 373 21.51 25.74 -38.14
CA GLN A 373 21.15 25.03 -36.92
C GLN A 373 22.41 24.47 -36.25
N GLY A 374 22.39 24.37 -34.92
CA GLY A 374 23.38 23.62 -34.16
C GLY A 374 23.25 22.12 -34.46
N GLU A 375 24.36 21.41 -34.39
CA GLU A 375 24.38 19.98 -34.67
C GLU A 375 23.86 19.17 -33.47
N PRO A 376 23.22 18.03 -33.71
CA PRO A 376 22.66 17.20 -32.64
C PRO A 376 23.76 16.57 -31.78
N GLY A 377 23.44 16.28 -30.51
CA GLY A 377 24.24 15.41 -29.66
C GLY A 377 24.32 14.01 -30.28
N ILE A 378 25.51 13.42 -30.29
CA ILE A 378 25.81 12.21 -31.05
C ILE A 378 25.70 10.94 -30.18
N ALA A 379 25.38 9.81 -30.82
CA ALA A 379 25.21 8.52 -30.15
C ALA A 379 26.54 7.83 -29.75
N THR A 380 27.67 8.32 -30.25
CA THR A 380 29.00 7.75 -30.04
C THR A 380 29.81 8.57 -29.03
N GLU A 381 30.89 7.99 -28.51
CA GLU A 381 31.75 8.67 -27.53
C GLU A 381 32.44 9.91 -28.10
N THR A 382 32.81 9.90 -29.38
CA THR A 382 33.54 10.97 -30.06
C THR A 382 33.32 10.90 -31.57
N ASN A 383 33.43 12.02 -32.27
CA ASN A 383 33.65 12.08 -33.72
C ASN A 383 34.70 13.17 -34.06
N GLY A 384 34.74 13.62 -35.32
CA GLY A 384 35.68 14.68 -35.75
C GLY A 384 35.31 16.09 -35.26
N ASP A 385 34.10 16.25 -34.72
CA ASP A 385 33.51 17.52 -34.30
C ASP A 385 33.36 17.62 -32.77
N THR A 386 33.93 16.66 -32.04
CA THR A 386 34.02 16.64 -30.58
C THR A 386 35.47 16.65 -30.13
N GLY A 387 35.69 16.92 -28.85
CA GLY A 387 36.93 16.61 -28.16
C GLY A 387 37.28 15.13 -28.17
N GLN A 388 38.47 14.81 -27.66
CA GLN A 388 38.86 13.43 -27.38
C GLN A 388 37.95 12.81 -26.31
N ALA A 389 37.94 11.48 -26.19
CA ALA A 389 37.11 10.77 -25.24
C ALA A 389 37.29 11.33 -23.82
N GLY A 390 36.18 11.79 -23.22
CA GLY A 390 36.19 12.40 -21.90
C GLY A 390 36.66 13.86 -21.82
N GLN A 391 37.13 14.46 -22.91
CA GLN A 391 37.68 15.82 -22.95
C GLN A 391 36.67 16.84 -23.52
N GLY A 392 36.88 18.13 -23.23
CA GLY A 392 36.14 19.20 -23.89
C GLY A 392 36.50 19.35 -25.36
N GLY A 393 35.64 20.04 -26.11
CA GLY A 393 35.84 20.30 -27.53
C GLY A 393 36.85 21.41 -27.81
N ASP A 394 37.12 21.63 -29.09
CA ASP A 394 38.02 22.68 -29.57
C ASP A 394 37.27 23.99 -29.84
N ALA A 395 37.92 25.12 -29.55
CA ALA A 395 37.39 26.48 -29.78
C ALA A 395 38.27 27.34 -30.72
N GLU A 396 39.40 26.81 -31.19
CA GLU A 396 40.41 27.58 -31.92
C GLU A 396 40.06 27.81 -33.40
N PRO A 397 40.40 28.97 -34.01
CA PRO A 397 40.90 30.22 -33.41
C PRO A 397 39.79 31.27 -33.16
N TRP A 398 38.53 30.89 -32.90
CA TRP A 398 37.38 31.81 -33.00
C TRP A 398 36.75 32.16 -31.65
N GLU A 399 36.04 33.29 -31.57
CA GLU A 399 35.39 33.72 -30.33
C GLU A 399 34.23 32.80 -29.90
N GLY A 400 34.04 32.58 -28.61
CA GLY A 400 33.02 31.68 -28.07
C GLY A 400 33.62 30.46 -27.37
N GLY A 401 32.74 29.59 -26.88
CA GLY A 401 33.12 28.44 -26.06
C GLY A 401 32.79 27.10 -26.72
N SER A 402 33.73 26.17 -26.66
CA SER A 402 33.42 24.76 -26.86
C SER A 402 32.73 24.19 -25.62
N GLY A 403 32.06 23.06 -25.80
CA GLY A 403 31.47 22.35 -24.68
C GLY A 403 32.50 21.52 -23.91
N ALA A 404 32.16 21.20 -22.66
CA ALA A 404 32.99 20.38 -21.79
C ALA A 404 32.65 18.89 -21.93
N GLY A 405 33.66 18.05 -21.70
CA GLY A 405 33.52 16.61 -21.62
C GLY A 405 33.23 16.12 -20.20
N TYR A 406 33.44 14.82 -19.98
CA TYR A 406 33.27 14.22 -18.67
C TYR A 406 34.40 14.61 -17.68
N TYR A 407 35.65 14.59 -18.14
CA TYR A 407 36.85 14.89 -17.35
C TYR A 407 37.48 16.25 -17.69
N GLY A 408 37.44 16.64 -18.98
CA GLY A 408 38.08 17.85 -19.49
C GLY A 408 37.09 18.99 -19.67
N ASN A 409 37.45 20.18 -19.17
CA ASN A 409 36.67 21.40 -19.37
C ASN A 409 36.66 21.80 -20.84
N GLY A 410 35.70 22.64 -21.21
CA GLY A 410 35.68 23.30 -22.52
C GLY A 410 36.79 24.35 -22.63
N LEU A 411 36.96 24.85 -23.83
CA LEU A 411 37.91 25.90 -24.20
C LEU A 411 37.13 27.16 -24.60
N ILE A 412 37.79 28.30 -24.45
CA ILE A 412 37.36 29.59 -25.02
C ILE A 412 38.42 29.98 -26.04
N GLY A 413 38.00 30.52 -27.18
CA GLY A 413 38.95 30.99 -28.19
C GLY A 413 39.61 32.34 -27.88
N GLU A 414 40.38 32.85 -28.85
CA GLU A 414 41.50 33.80 -28.65
C GLU A 414 41.15 35.14 -27.97
N SER A 415 39.89 35.58 -27.90
CA SER A 415 39.52 36.86 -27.25
C SER A 415 39.42 36.78 -25.72
N GLY A 416 39.34 35.57 -25.13
CA GLY A 416 39.55 35.34 -23.69
C GLY A 416 38.52 35.96 -22.73
N TYR A 417 37.36 36.42 -23.20
CA TYR A 417 36.30 36.97 -22.34
C TYR A 417 35.21 35.93 -22.07
N GLY A 418 35.04 35.54 -20.79
CA GLY A 418 33.96 34.66 -20.32
C GLY A 418 34.44 33.50 -19.43
N ILE A 419 33.50 32.84 -18.76
CA ILE A 419 33.71 31.59 -18.03
C ILE A 419 33.68 30.41 -19.03
N ILE A 420 34.69 29.53 -18.98
CA ILE A 420 34.69 28.28 -19.76
C ILE A 420 33.59 27.33 -19.26
N ALA A 421 33.10 26.47 -20.14
CA ALA A 421 32.27 25.34 -19.72
C ALA A 421 33.10 24.39 -18.84
N TYR A 422 32.57 24.00 -17.68
CA TYR A 422 33.19 23.03 -16.79
C TYR A 422 32.66 21.64 -17.05
N SER A 423 33.56 20.66 -16.97
CA SER A 423 33.23 19.24 -17.14
C SER A 423 32.36 18.70 -16.01
N PHE A 424 31.79 17.52 -16.23
CA PHE A 424 31.00 16.83 -15.21
C PHE A 424 31.76 16.67 -13.88
N VAL A 425 33.06 16.39 -13.87
CA VAL A 425 33.81 16.23 -12.61
C VAL A 425 34.11 17.55 -11.89
N TYR A 426 33.97 18.69 -12.58
CA TYR A 426 34.25 20.04 -12.05
C TYR A 426 33.00 20.92 -11.90
N GLY A 427 31.82 20.33 -11.71
CA GLY A 427 30.59 21.05 -11.42
C GLY A 427 29.64 21.17 -12.60
N GLY A 428 30.06 20.83 -13.84
CA GLY A 428 29.18 20.87 -15.02
C GLY A 428 28.64 22.25 -15.38
N VAL A 429 29.22 23.33 -14.87
CA VAL A 429 28.73 24.70 -15.12
C VAL A 429 28.88 25.05 -16.61
N GLY A 430 27.83 25.59 -17.22
CA GLY A 430 27.87 26.07 -18.60
C GLY A 430 28.77 27.30 -18.78
N GLY A 431 29.32 27.49 -19.98
CA GLY A 431 30.18 28.63 -20.31
C GLY A 431 29.40 29.91 -20.57
N ASP A 432 30.05 31.06 -20.39
CA ASP A 432 29.49 32.38 -20.71
C ASP A 432 29.45 32.60 -22.21
N GLY A 433 28.34 33.15 -22.69
CA GLY A 433 28.17 33.58 -24.07
C GLY A 433 27.95 35.09 -24.19
N GLU A 434 28.19 35.64 -25.37
CA GLU A 434 27.88 37.05 -25.64
C GLU A 434 26.36 37.28 -25.63
N SER A 435 25.90 38.43 -25.13
CA SER A 435 24.46 38.78 -25.19
C SER A 435 23.52 37.70 -24.61
N THR A 436 23.93 37.03 -23.53
CA THR A 436 23.18 35.96 -22.82
C THR A 436 23.05 34.63 -23.56
N CYS A 437 23.80 34.39 -24.64
CA CYS A 437 23.84 33.08 -25.31
C CYS A 437 24.73 32.06 -24.57
N ASP A 438 24.54 32.01 -23.26
CA ASP A 438 25.27 31.14 -22.36
C ASP A 438 24.98 29.67 -22.63
N GLY A 439 25.98 28.82 -22.40
CA GLY A 439 25.80 27.39 -22.45
C GLY A 439 24.96 26.87 -21.29
N GLY A 440 24.22 25.79 -21.53
CA GLY A 440 23.42 25.15 -20.49
C GLY A 440 24.28 24.42 -19.46
N PHE A 441 23.78 24.37 -18.21
CA PHE A 441 24.31 23.47 -17.18
C PHE A 441 24.40 22.03 -17.71
N GLY A 442 25.47 21.33 -17.37
CA GLY A 442 25.91 20.11 -18.05
C GLY A 442 27.05 20.35 -19.03
N GLY A 443 27.73 21.50 -18.94
CA GLY A 443 28.95 21.81 -19.68
C GLY A 443 28.73 22.32 -21.11
N GLY A 444 27.59 22.93 -21.43
CA GLY A 444 27.43 23.63 -22.70
C GLY A 444 28.36 24.84 -22.79
N GLY A 445 28.94 25.10 -23.95
CA GLY A 445 29.73 26.30 -24.25
C GLY A 445 28.86 27.49 -24.64
N GLY A 446 29.33 28.71 -24.39
CA GLY A 446 28.65 29.94 -24.80
C GLY A 446 28.83 30.25 -26.29
N GLY A 447 27.81 30.81 -26.92
CA GLY A 447 27.91 31.34 -28.28
C GLY A 447 28.57 32.73 -28.33
N TRP A 448 28.79 33.24 -29.54
CA TRP A 448 29.37 34.57 -29.74
C TRP A 448 28.82 35.28 -30.98
N LEU A 449 28.39 36.54 -30.82
CA LEU A 449 27.70 37.30 -31.86
C LEU A 449 28.69 37.89 -32.88
N SER A 450 29.77 38.55 -32.44
CA SER A 450 30.63 39.33 -33.35
C SER A 450 31.29 38.52 -34.47
N GLN A 451 31.42 37.20 -34.29
CA GLN A 451 32.05 36.29 -35.24
C GLN A 451 31.14 35.16 -35.73
N ALA A 452 29.86 35.22 -35.38
CA ALA A 452 28.86 34.28 -35.87
C ALA A 452 28.97 32.84 -35.35
N ASN A 453 29.28 32.65 -34.06
CA ASN A 453 29.67 31.34 -33.54
C ASN A 453 28.63 30.73 -32.59
N GLY A 454 28.16 29.52 -32.89
CA GLY A 454 27.32 28.72 -31.99
C GLY A 454 28.15 27.97 -30.96
N GLY A 455 27.70 27.96 -29.70
CA GLY A 455 28.42 27.28 -28.61
C GLY A 455 28.40 25.75 -28.74
N GLY A 456 29.52 25.10 -28.43
CA GLY A 456 29.61 23.63 -28.43
C GLY A 456 28.84 22.99 -27.28
N ALA A 457 28.31 21.79 -27.45
CA ALA A 457 27.49 21.14 -26.41
C ALA A 457 28.31 20.39 -25.35
N GLY A 458 27.75 20.18 -24.16
CA GLY A 458 28.36 19.36 -23.12
C GLY A 458 28.00 17.88 -23.21
N GLY A 459 28.89 16.98 -22.80
CA GLY A 459 28.63 15.53 -22.80
C GLY A 459 29.83 14.70 -22.38
N TYR A 460 29.95 13.46 -22.86
CA TYR A 460 31.11 12.62 -22.56
C TYR A 460 32.37 13.20 -23.20
N SER A 461 32.31 13.51 -24.50
CA SER A 461 33.24 14.42 -25.17
C SER A 461 32.49 15.70 -25.51
N GLY A 462 33.10 16.85 -25.20
CA GLY A 462 32.49 18.14 -25.48
C GLY A 462 32.45 18.42 -26.98
N GLY A 463 31.38 19.05 -27.45
CA GLY A 463 31.25 19.48 -28.83
C GLY A 463 32.14 20.69 -29.12
N ASN A 464 32.67 20.76 -30.34
CA ASN A 464 33.47 21.90 -30.79
C ASN A 464 32.61 23.16 -30.97
N LEU A 465 33.28 24.31 -30.96
CA LEU A 465 32.70 25.59 -31.36
C LEU A 465 32.27 25.55 -32.83
N GLY A 466 31.11 26.15 -33.15
CA GLY A 466 30.67 26.34 -34.53
C GLY A 466 31.24 27.62 -35.12
N ALA A 467 32.38 27.56 -35.82
CA ALA A 467 32.98 28.74 -36.43
C ALA A 467 32.13 29.28 -37.61
N MET A 468 31.55 30.47 -37.46
CA MET A 468 30.60 31.10 -38.39
C MET A 468 29.32 30.29 -38.66
N HIS A 469 29.05 29.25 -37.86
CA HIS A 469 28.00 28.26 -38.02
C HIS A 469 27.43 27.85 -36.65
N GLY A 470 26.40 27.00 -36.64
CA GLY A 470 25.93 26.35 -35.42
C GLY A 470 27.04 25.51 -34.77
N GLY A 471 27.03 25.48 -33.44
CA GLY A 471 27.95 24.68 -32.64
C GLY A 471 27.70 23.19 -32.81
N TYR A 472 28.70 22.39 -32.43
CA TYR A 472 28.62 20.95 -32.56
C TYR A 472 28.03 20.29 -31.32
N GLY A 473 27.29 19.20 -31.52
CA GLY A 473 26.78 18.37 -30.44
C GLY A 473 27.88 17.54 -29.77
N ALA A 474 27.59 17.03 -28.58
CA ALA A 474 28.54 16.31 -27.75
C ALA A 474 28.39 14.79 -27.85
N GLY A 475 29.45 14.08 -27.50
CA GLY A 475 29.48 12.62 -27.41
C GLY A 475 28.68 12.05 -26.25
N SER A 476 28.15 10.84 -26.46
CA SER A 476 27.43 10.03 -25.46
C SER A 476 28.27 8.84 -25.01
N TYR A 477 27.93 8.24 -23.87
CA TYR A 477 28.67 7.10 -23.29
C TYR A 477 27.73 6.13 -22.61
N ASN A 478 27.96 4.82 -22.77
CA ASN A 478 27.11 3.80 -22.20
C ASN A 478 27.89 2.49 -21.97
N LEU A 479 28.05 2.10 -20.70
CA LEU A 479 28.75 0.87 -20.31
C LEU A 479 27.87 -0.38 -20.30
N SER A 480 26.58 -0.27 -20.61
CA SER A 480 25.66 -1.40 -20.49
C SER A 480 25.83 -2.44 -21.60
N THR A 481 25.41 -3.67 -21.29
CA THR A 481 25.40 -4.79 -22.25
C THR A 481 24.20 -4.76 -23.20
N ASN A 482 23.13 -4.04 -22.83
CA ASN A 482 21.90 -3.87 -23.61
C ASN A 482 21.66 -2.38 -23.83
N GLN A 483 22.42 -1.79 -24.74
CA GLN A 483 22.37 -0.36 -25.02
C GLN A 483 21.56 0.00 -26.28
N SER A 484 20.90 1.16 -26.22
CA SER A 484 20.32 1.84 -27.38
C SER A 484 20.72 3.31 -27.30
N ASN A 485 21.44 3.80 -28.31
CA ASN A 485 21.93 5.17 -28.35
C ASN A 485 21.42 5.82 -29.65
N ILE A 486 20.77 6.98 -29.52
CA ILE A 486 20.09 7.67 -30.60
C ILE A 486 20.59 9.11 -30.63
N GLU A 487 21.10 9.53 -31.78
CA GLU A 487 21.54 10.90 -32.05
C GLU A 487 20.33 11.84 -32.19
N GLY A 488 20.42 13.04 -31.62
CA GLY A 488 19.44 14.11 -31.83
C GLY A 488 17.99 13.75 -31.50
N ALA A 489 17.76 12.92 -30.49
CA ALA A 489 16.45 12.36 -30.15
C ALA A 489 15.61 13.26 -29.24
N HIS A 490 16.23 14.18 -28.48
CA HIS A 490 15.56 14.89 -27.39
C HIS A 490 15.52 16.41 -27.57
N GLU A 491 14.31 16.97 -27.44
CA GLU A 491 14.06 18.42 -27.34
C GLU A 491 13.83 18.79 -25.87
N GLY A 492 14.19 20.02 -25.50
CA GLY A 492 14.05 20.53 -24.16
C GLY A 492 15.27 20.32 -23.26
N HIS A 493 15.05 20.48 -21.96
CA HIS A 493 16.03 20.13 -20.92
C HIS A 493 16.26 18.63 -20.90
N GLY A 494 17.41 18.20 -20.41
CA GLY A 494 17.72 16.79 -20.25
C GLY A 494 16.75 16.08 -19.28
N GLN A 495 16.85 14.76 -19.27
CA GLN A 495 16.04 13.91 -18.40
C GLN A 495 16.80 12.63 -18.08
N VAL A 496 16.58 12.07 -16.88
CA VAL A 496 16.98 10.70 -16.55
C VAL A 496 15.76 9.93 -16.07
N THR A 497 15.54 8.74 -16.60
CA THR A 497 14.48 7.84 -16.17
C THR A 497 15.09 6.53 -15.69
N ILE A 498 14.74 6.09 -14.47
CA ILE A 498 15.24 4.86 -13.83
C ILE A 498 14.06 3.96 -13.49
N THR A 499 14.08 2.73 -14.02
CA THR A 499 13.05 1.70 -13.79
C THR A 499 13.71 0.39 -13.36
N GLN A 500 13.26 -0.21 -12.26
CA GLN A 500 13.70 -1.53 -11.84
C GLN A 500 13.03 -2.62 -12.70
N LEU A 501 13.77 -3.65 -13.09
CA LEU A 501 13.29 -4.78 -13.91
C LEU A 501 12.78 -5.96 -13.09
#